data_AF-A0A5S6QMY1-F1
#
_entry.id   AF-A0A5S6QMY1-F1
#
_cell.length_a   1.000
_cell.length_b   1.000
_cell.length_c   1.000
_cell.angle_alpha   90.00
_cell.angle_beta   90.00
_cell.angle_gamma   90.00
#
_symmetry.space_group_name_H-M   'P 1'
#
loop_
_entity.id
_entity.type
_entity.pdbx_description
1 polymer ?
#
loop_
_entity_poly.entity_id
_entity_poly.type
_entity_poly.pdbx_seq_one_letter_code
_entity_poly.pdbx_strand_id
1 'polypeptide(L)'
;MGCLRRRFRSEYLGQLLQRPNRGRNPQEIAIGDVVLVGSDNQKRLFWPLARVERLLPGKDGKPRVAVVRTATTQLMRPLQRLYPLEVSGQESVHKDLQQRLRPNRRSTELRREG
;
A
#
# COMPACT_ATOMS: atom_id res chain seq x y z
N MET A 1 -9.85 -13.51 -39.57
CA MET A 1 -9.72 -14.08 -38.20
C MET A 1 -8.55 -13.43 -37.44
N GLY A 2 -8.65 -12.16 -37.01
CA GLY A 2 -7.55 -11.47 -36.30
C GLY A 2 -7.96 -10.34 -35.35
N CYS A 3 -9.26 -10.06 -35.25
CA CYS A 3 -9.80 -8.91 -34.54
C CYS A 3 -9.74 -9.04 -33.00
N LEU A 4 -9.75 -10.27 -32.46
CA LEU A 4 -9.81 -10.49 -31.01
C LEU A 4 -8.51 -10.06 -30.30
N ARG A 5 -7.33 -10.41 -30.82
CA ARG A 5 -6.04 -9.98 -30.23
C ARG A 5 -5.89 -8.47 -30.23
N ARG A 6 -6.30 -7.81 -31.31
CA ARG A 6 -6.16 -6.36 -31.46
C ARG A 6 -7.13 -5.62 -30.54
N ARG A 7 -8.38 -6.10 -30.45
CA ARG A 7 -9.40 -5.55 -29.55
C ARG A 7 -9.05 -5.79 -28.08
N PHE A 8 -8.67 -7.01 -27.72
CA PHE A 8 -8.24 -7.35 -26.36
C PHE A 8 -7.02 -6.52 -25.95
N ARG A 9 -6.00 -6.39 -26.81
CA ARG A 9 -4.83 -5.56 -26.50
C ARG A 9 -5.20 -4.10 -26.30
N SER A 10 -6.09 -3.54 -27.13
CA SER A 10 -6.50 -2.14 -27.02
C SER A 10 -7.35 -1.89 -25.77
N GLU A 11 -8.30 -2.78 -25.47
CA GLU A 11 -9.17 -2.62 -24.30
C GLU A 11 -8.41 -2.91 -23.00
N TYR A 12 -7.59 -3.98 -22.95
CA TYR A 12 -6.78 -4.30 -21.78
C TYR A 12 -5.72 -3.24 -21.49
N LEU A 13 -4.98 -2.77 -22.50
CA LEU A 13 -4.01 -1.68 -22.31
C LEU A 13 -4.72 -0.36 -21.96
N GLY A 14 -5.88 -0.09 -22.55
CA GLY A 14 -6.72 1.05 -22.22
C GLY A 14 -7.13 1.04 -20.74
N GLN A 15 -7.56 -0.12 -20.22
CA GLN A 15 -7.85 -0.31 -18.79
C GLN A 15 -6.60 -0.17 -17.93
N LEU A 16 -5.43 -0.63 -18.39
CA LEU A 16 -4.16 -0.48 -17.68
C LEU A 16 -3.70 0.98 -17.59
N LEU A 17 -3.95 1.77 -18.63
CA LEU A 17 -3.71 3.22 -18.70
C LEU A 17 -4.72 4.02 -17.88
N GLN A 18 -5.98 3.56 -17.84
CA GLN A 18 -7.04 4.12 -17.00
C GLN A 18 -6.91 3.71 -15.55
N ARG A 19 -6.18 2.61 -15.23
CA ARG A 19 -5.70 2.40 -13.87
C ARG A 19 -4.89 3.65 -13.58
N PRO A 20 -5.31 4.44 -12.60
CA PRO A 20 -4.60 5.65 -12.34
C PRO A 20 -3.16 5.23 -12.03
N ASN A 21 -2.21 5.66 -12.87
CA ASN A 21 -0.91 6.06 -12.38
C ASN A 21 -1.11 7.34 -11.54
N ARG A 22 -2.09 7.29 -10.60
CA ARG A 22 -2.23 8.25 -9.52
C ARG A 22 -0.87 8.12 -8.89
N GLY A 23 -0.08 9.17 -8.93
CA GLY A 23 -0.07 10.10 -7.80
C GLY A 23 -0.31 9.46 -6.43
N ARG A 24 0.06 8.20 -6.23
CA ARG A 24 0.44 7.68 -4.94
C ARG A 24 1.61 8.57 -4.63
N ASN A 25 1.37 9.56 -3.76
CA ASN A 25 2.39 9.92 -2.78
C ASN A 25 3.14 8.62 -2.50
N PRO A 26 4.46 8.53 -2.76
CA PRO A 26 5.21 7.30 -2.61
C PRO A 26 4.72 6.68 -1.33
N GLN A 27 3.99 5.56 -1.42
CA GLN A 27 3.33 5.02 -0.23
C GLN A 27 4.45 4.86 0.76
N GLU A 28 4.40 5.63 1.84
CA GLU A 28 5.56 5.76 2.71
C GLU A 28 5.80 4.38 3.28
N ILE A 29 6.88 3.76 2.80
CA ILE A 29 7.23 2.39 3.16
C ILE A 29 7.44 2.42 4.67
N ALA A 30 6.61 1.67 5.39
CA ALA A 30 6.64 1.60 6.84
C ALA A 30 7.42 0.36 7.30
N ILE A 31 7.88 0.40 8.55
CA ILE A 31 8.42 -0.78 9.20
C ILE A 31 7.29 -1.81 9.32
N GLY A 32 7.57 -3.04 8.89
CA GLY A 32 6.59 -4.13 8.86
C GLY A 32 6.01 -4.41 7.47
N ASP A 33 6.14 -3.49 6.53
CA ASP A 33 5.61 -3.67 5.17
C ASP A 33 6.31 -4.80 4.41
N VAL A 34 5.53 -5.50 3.59
CA VAL A 34 6.04 -6.52 2.66
C VAL A 34 6.31 -5.88 1.31
N VAL A 35 7.54 -6.04 0.84
CA VAL A 35 8.07 -5.38 -0.37
C VAL A 35 8.77 -6.39 -1.27
N LEU A 36 8.75 -6.15 -2.59
CA LEU A 36 9.67 -6.80 -3.52
C LEU A 36 10.96 -5.99 -3.61
N VAL A 37 12.09 -6.69 -3.59
CA VAL A 37 13.41 -6.08 -3.64
C VAL A 37 13.97 -6.12 -5.07
N GLY A 38 14.09 -4.96 -5.69
CA GLY A 38 14.64 -4.82 -7.03
C GLY A 38 16.13 -5.15 -7.10
N SER A 39 16.51 -5.96 -8.09
CA SER A 39 17.90 -6.25 -8.45
C SER A 39 18.07 -6.11 -9.96
N ASP A 40 19.15 -5.48 -10.41
CA ASP A 40 19.46 -5.32 -11.84
C ASP A 40 19.89 -6.64 -12.49
N ASN A 41 20.45 -7.55 -11.69
CA ASN A 41 20.98 -8.82 -12.16
C ASN A 41 19.89 -9.89 -12.35
N GLN A 42 18.64 -9.57 -12.02
CA GLN A 42 17.55 -10.53 -12.01
C GLN A 42 16.30 -9.95 -12.67
N LYS A 43 15.63 -10.76 -13.49
CA LYS A 43 14.30 -10.41 -14.04
C LYS A 43 13.34 -10.13 -12.89
N ARG A 44 12.42 -9.17 -13.12
CA ARG A 44 11.41 -8.73 -12.14
C ARG A 44 10.62 -9.87 -11.50
N LEU A 45 10.34 -10.93 -12.26
CA LEU A 45 9.64 -12.12 -11.80
C LEU A 45 10.33 -12.86 -10.65
N PHE A 46 11.64 -12.69 -10.51
CA PHE A 46 12.45 -13.35 -9.49
C PHE A 46 13.00 -12.35 -8.46
N TRP A 47 12.44 -11.15 -8.39
CA TRP A 47 12.78 -10.23 -7.31
C TRP A 47 12.34 -10.82 -5.97
N PRO A 48 13.23 -10.92 -4.97
CA PRO A 48 12.88 -11.56 -3.72
C PRO A 48 11.87 -10.75 -2.93
N LEU A 49 11.01 -11.47 -2.22
CA LEU A 49 10.09 -10.90 -1.25
C LEU A 49 10.83 -10.65 0.07
N ALA A 50 10.60 -9.48 0.67
CA ALA A 50 11.19 -9.12 1.95
C ALA A 50 10.22 -8.32 2.82
N ARG A 51 10.47 -8.32 4.12
CA ARG A 51 9.78 -7.47 5.10
C ARG A 51 10.71 -6.34 5.53
N VAL A 52 10.18 -5.11 5.63
CA VAL A 52 10.93 -3.96 6.10
C VAL A 52 11.12 -4.05 7.61
N GLU A 53 12.36 -4.07 8.08
CA GLU A 53 12.69 -4.09 9.51
C GLU A 53 13.04 -2.71 10.04
N ARG A 54 13.80 -1.92 9.28
CA ARG A 54 14.25 -0.57 9.71
C ARG A 54 14.31 0.39 8.54
N LEU A 55 14.11 1.67 8.83
CA LEU A 55 14.29 2.78 7.90
C LEU A 55 15.43 3.65 8.40
N LEU A 56 16.35 4.00 7.50
CA LEU A 56 17.53 4.80 7.81
C LEU A 56 17.38 6.20 7.18
N PRO A 57 17.35 7.25 8.01
CA PRO A 57 17.29 8.62 7.53
C PRO A 57 18.63 9.05 6.91
N GLY A 58 18.55 9.91 5.91
CA GLY A 58 19.71 10.66 5.41
C GLY A 58 20.01 11.89 6.28
N LYS A 59 20.91 12.76 5.79
CA LYS A 59 21.28 14.01 6.46
C LYS A 59 20.08 14.95 6.69
N ASP A 60 19.10 14.91 5.79
CA ASP A 60 17.89 15.74 5.86
C ASP A 60 16.80 15.17 6.78
N GLY A 61 17.09 14.09 7.54
CA GLY A 61 16.14 13.39 8.39
C GLY A 61 15.12 12.49 7.65
N LYS A 62 15.09 12.55 6.31
CA LYS A 62 14.16 11.74 5.48
C LYS A 62 14.71 10.33 5.24
N PRO A 63 13.87 9.27 5.35
CA PRO A 63 14.29 7.91 5.07
C PRO A 63 14.67 7.75 3.59
N ARG A 64 15.85 7.19 3.32
CA ARG A 64 16.31 6.92 1.93
C ARG A 64 16.74 5.47 1.72
N VAL A 65 17.12 4.79 2.80
CA VAL A 65 17.56 3.39 2.78
C VAL A 65 16.71 2.62 3.78
N ALA A 66 16.31 1.41 3.42
CA ALA A 66 15.67 0.48 4.33
C ALA A 66 16.52 -0.76 4.50
N VAL A 67 16.44 -1.32 5.70
CA VAL A 67 16.94 -2.64 6.01
C VAL A 67 15.76 -3.60 5.92
N VAL A 68 15.85 -4.56 5.00
CA VAL A 68 14.80 -5.52 4.69
C VAL A 68 15.27 -6.93 4.98
N ARG A 69 14.37 -7.78 5.45
CA ARG A 69 14.62 -9.20 5.74
C ARG A 69 13.93 -10.05 4.70
N THR A 70 14.74 -10.71 3.89
CA THR A 70 14.32 -11.82 3.04
C THR A 70 14.29 -13.11 3.88
N ALA A 71 13.69 -14.19 3.37
CA ALA A 71 13.67 -15.49 4.05
C ALA A 71 15.06 -15.98 4.53
N THR A 72 16.10 -15.72 3.73
CA THR A 72 17.46 -16.19 3.98
C THR A 72 18.37 -15.14 4.63
N THR A 73 18.23 -13.87 4.25
CA THR A 73 19.26 -12.85 4.54
C THR A 73 18.64 -11.47 4.73
N GLN A 74 19.36 -10.60 5.43
CA GLN A 74 19.05 -9.20 5.58
C GLN A 74 19.79 -8.37 4.53
N LEU A 75 19.09 -7.44 3.89
CA LEU A 75 19.62 -6.60 2.82
C LEU A 75 19.40 -5.12 3.14
N MET A 76 20.36 -4.27 2.77
CA MET A 76 20.19 -2.82 2.78
C MET A 76 19.96 -2.33 1.36
N ARG A 77 18.84 -1.66 1.13
CA ARG A 77 18.43 -1.20 -0.20
C ARG A 77 17.85 0.20 -0.14
N PRO A 78 18.16 1.06 -1.13
CA PRO A 78 17.47 2.34 -1.29
C PRO A 78 15.97 2.12 -1.46
N LEU A 79 15.14 3.03 -0.92
CA LEU A 79 13.69 2.93 -1.02
C LEU A 79 13.19 2.85 -2.47
N GLN A 80 13.88 3.50 -3.41
CA GLN A 80 13.57 3.43 -4.85
C GLN A 80 13.66 2.02 -5.44
N ARG A 81 14.42 1.12 -4.79
CA ARG A 81 14.55 -0.29 -5.19
C ARG A 81 13.57 -1.20 -4.46
N LEU A 82 12.67 -0.66 -3.64
CA LEU A 82 11.66 -1.41 -2.92
C LEU A 82 10.29 -1.12 -3.51
N TYR A 83 9.55 -2.18 -3.80
CA TYR A 83 8.23 -2.10 -4.40
C TYR A 83 7.22 -2.68 -3.40
N PRO A 84 6.47 -1.84 -2.66
CA PRO A 84 5.50 -2.32 -1.69
C PRO A 84 4.37 -3.08 -2.38
N LEU A 85 3.97 -4.20 -1.78
CA LEU A 85 2.79 -4.93 -2.21
C LEU A 85 1.54 -4.30 -1.58
N GLU A 86 0.42 -4.28 -2.31
CA GLU A 86 -0.88 -3.76 -1.85
C GLU A 86 -1.53 -4.68 -0.79
N VAL A 87 -0.74 -5.28 0.09
CA VAL A 87 -1.22 -6.03 1.25
C VAL A 87 -1.45 -5.02 2.37
N SER A 88 -2.41 -4.12 2.16
CA SER A 88 -2.87 -3.25 3.22
C SER A 88 -3.66 -4.11 4.19
N GLY A 89 -3.05 -4.46 5.32
CA GLY A 89 -3.74 -4.92 6.52
C GLY A 89 -4.58 -3.77 7.11
N GLN A 90 -5.45 -3.18 6.30
CA GLN A 90 -6.51 -2.32 6.78
C GLN A 90 -7.58 -3.28 7.29
N GLU A 91 -7.57 -3.53 8.60
CA GLU A 91 -8.80 -3.75 9.35
C GLU A 91 -9.66 -2.47 9.24
N SER A 92 -10.17 -2.17 8.04
CA SER A 92 -11.15 -1.11 7.83
C SER A 92 -12.57 -1.57 8.19
N VAL A 93 -12.73 -2.79 8.71
CA VAL A 93 -14.03 -3.37 9.12
C VAL A 93 -14.63 -2.64 10.35
N HIS A 94 -13.85 -1.89 11.14
CA HIS A 94 -14.30 -1.34 12.43
C HIS A 94 -14.65 0.16 12.48
N LYS A 95 -14.70 0.89 11.36
CA LYS A 95 -15.20 2.29 11.38
C LYS A 95 -16.71 2.41 11.16
N ASP A 96 -17.34 1.44 10.49
CA ASP A 96 -18.79 1.44 10.26
C ASP A 96 -19.61 1.01 11.50
N LEU A 97 -19.08 0.12 12.33
CA LEU A 97 -19.81 -0.38 13.50
C LEU A 97 -19.96 0.68 14.60
N GLN A 98 -18.99 1.58 14.73
CA GLN A 98 -19.01 2.64 15.75
C GLN A 98 -19.96 3.80 15.39
N GLN A 99 -20.40 3.89 14.13
CA GLN A 99 -21.34 4.92 13.69
C GLN A 99 -22.80 4.51 13.87
N ARG A 100 -23.08 3.20 13.92
CA ARG A 100 -24.44 2.64 14.08
C ARG A 100 -24.97 2.57 15.51
N LEU A 101 -24.11 2.67 16.52
CA LEU A 101 -24.51 2.54 17.94
C LEU A 101 -24.48 3.87 18.71
N ARG A 102 -24.63 5.04 18.05
CA ARG A 102 -24.87 6.29 18.79
C ARG A 102 -26.36 6.36 19.17
N PRO A 103 -26.75 6.18 20.44
CA PRO A 103 -28.12 6.45 20.83
C PRO A 103 -28.42 7.94 20.61
N ASN A 104 -29.56 8.20 19.97
CA ASN A 104 -30.01 9.55 19.62
C ASN A 104 -30.25 10.37 20.90
N ARG A 105 -29.52 11.47 21.10
CA ARG A 105 -29.73 12.44 22.19
C ARG A 105 -30.97 13.31 21.95
N ARG A 106 -32.14 12.71 21.73
CA ARG A 106 -33.42 13.44 21.58
C ARG A 106 -34.46 13.11 22.65
N SER A 107 -34.08 12.51 23.77
CA SER A 107 -35.04 12.06 24.80
C SER A 107 -34.86 12.67 26.19
N THR A 108 -33.98 13.66 26.37
CA THR A 108 -33.71 14.24 27.71
C THR A 108 -34.27 15.65 27.95
N GLU A 109 -34.97 16.26 26.99
CA GLU A 109 -35.62 17.57 27.18
C GLU A 109 -37.13 17.42 27.08
N LEU A 110 -37.77 17.04 28.20
CA LEU A 110 -39.19 17.28 28.51
C LEU A 110 -39.47 16.70 29.91
N ARG A 111 -38.94 17.35 30.97
CA ARG A 111 -39.40 17.09 32.36
C ARG A 111 -38.94 18.09 33.43
N ARG A 112 -38.56 19.31 33.07
CA ARG A 112 -38.21 20.35 34.05
C ARG A 112 -38.89 21.68 33.76
N GLU A 113 -40.21 21.66 33.62
CA GLU A 113 -41.05 22.80 33.98
C GLU A 113 -42.29 22.21 34.67
N GLY A 114 -42.50 22.59 35.94
CA GLY A 114 -43.48 22.03 36.87
C GLY A 114 -43.11 22.36 38.30
#